data_AF-A0A1I3FHB3-F1
#
_entry.id   AF-A0A1I3FHB3-F1
#
_cell.length_a   1.000
_cell.length_b   1.000
_cell.length_c   1.000
_cell.angle_alpha   90.00
_cell.angle_beta   90.00
_cell.angle_gamma   90.00
#
_symmetry.space_group_name_H-M   'P 1'
#
loop_
_entity.id
_entity.type
_entity.pdbx_description
1 polymer ?
#
loop_
_entity_poly.entity_id
_entity_poly.type
_entity_poly.pdbx_seq_one_letter_code
_entity_poly.pdbx_strand_id
1 'polypeptide(L)' 'MKDILVHLERLRANIANCEELGRSAKSDIKRNVFRRAAAHYKVLAAELERALAEMQTKEAGE' A
#
# COMPACT_ATOMS: atom_id res chain seq x y z
N MET A 1 -1.17 15.38 -7.26
CA MET A 1 -0.17 14.32 -7.50
C MET A 1 0.76 14.13 -6.29
N LYS A 2 1.38 15.20 -5.75
CA LYS A 2 2.25 15.14 -4.56
C LYS A 2 1.57 14.51 -3.33
N ASP A 3 0.32 14.85 -3.10
CA ASP A 3 -0.56 14.29 -2.08
C ASP A 3 -0.76 12.77 -2.22
N ILE A 4 -1.03 12.29 -3.45
CA ILE A 4 -1.18 10.86 -3.75
C ILE A 4 0.14 10.10 -3.56
N LEU A 5 1.27 10.70 -3.98
CA LEU A 5 2.60 10.13 -3.77
C LEU A 5 2.93 9.95 -2.29
N VAL A 6 2.69 10.98 -1.47
CA VAL A 6 2.89 10.90 -0.01
C VAL A 6 2.01 9.82 0.61
N HIS A 7 0.76 9.69 0.15
CA HIS A 7 -0.12 8.64 0.65
C HIS A 7 0.33 7.24 0.24
N LEU A 8 0.82 7.07 -1.00
CA LEU A 8 1.38 5.83 -1.51
C LEU A 8 2.63 5.40 -0.72
N GLU A 9 3.53 6.33 -0.40
CA GLU A 9 4.69 6.05 0.45
C GLU A 9 4.27 5.56 1.84
N ARG A 10 3.25 6.18 2.43
CA ARG A 10 2.70 5.74 3.72
C ARG A 10 2.12 4.34 3.65
N LEU A 11 1.39 4.01 2.58
CA LEU A 11 0.87 2.65 2.39
C LEU A 11 1.99 1.63 2.24
N ARG A 12 3.05 1.94 1.48
CA ARG A 12 4.23 1.06 1.33
C ARG A 12 4.92 0.80 2.67
N ALA A 13 5.08 1.84 3.50
CA ALA A 13 5.63 1.69 4.85
C ALA A 13 4.73 0.81 5.74
N ASN A 14 3.41 1.01 5.69
CA ASN A 14 2.45 0.21 6.45
C ASN A 14 2.43 -1.26 6.00
N ILE A 15 2.58 -1.54 4.70
CA ILE A 15 2.71 -2.90 4.15
C ILE A 15 3.93 -3.57 4.76
N ALA A 16 5.10 -2.94 4.65
CA ALA A 16 6.35 -3.49 5.16
C ALA A 16 6.26 -3.80 6.67
N ASN A 17 5.70 -2.88 7.45
CA ASN A 17 5.49 -3.05 8.88
C ASN A 17 4.52 -4.21 9.19
N CYS A 18 3.38 -4.30 8.50
CA CYS A 18 2.44 -5.41 8.71
C CYS A 18 3.06 -6.76 8.35
N GLU A 19 3.84 -6.83 7.27
CA GLU A 19 4.51 -8.07 6.89
C GLU A 19 5.57 -8.48 7.92
N GLU A 20 6.33 -7.53 8.46
CA GLU A 20 7.30 -7.78 9.53
C GLU A 20 6.61 -8.25 10.82
N LEU A 21 5.58 -7.55 11.27
CA LEU A 21 4.79 -7.93 12.44
C LEU A 21 4.14 -9.30 12.26
N GLY A 22 3.66 -9.61 11.06
CA GLY A 22 3.13 -10.94 10.71
C GLY A 22 4.19 -12.04 10.83
N ARG A 23 5.40 -11.81 10.31
CA ARG A 23 6.53 -12.76 10.42
C ARG A 23 6.95 -12.98 11.87
N SER A 24 6.99 -11.91 12.67
CA SER A 24 7.42 -11.96 14.08
C SER A 24 6.32 -12.40 15.06
N ALA A 25 5.07 -12.56 14.60
CA ALA A 25 3.95 -12.91 15.45
C ALA A 25 3.96 -14.40 15.86
N LYS A 26 4.05 -14.65 17.18
CA LYS A 26 3.87 -15.98 17.79
C LYS A 26 2.40 -16.44 17.80
N SER A 27 1.45 -15.50 17.81
CA SER A 27 0.02 -15.80 17.79
C SER A 27 -0.50 -15.92 16.36
N ASP A 28 -1.17 -17.02 16.04
CA ASP A 28 -1.77 -17.23 14.72
C ASP A 28 -2.84 -16.21 14.38
N ILE A 29 -3.59 -15.74 15.38
CA ILE A 29 -4.59 -14.67 15.22
C ILE A 29 -3.90 -13.38 14.76
N LYS A 30 -2.83 -12.97 15.45
CA LYS A 30 -2.06 -11.77 15.10
C LYS A 30 -1.45 -11.91 13.70
N ARG A 31 -0.84 -13.06 13.39
CA ARG A 31 -0.26 -13.35 12.07
C ARG A 31 -1.30 -13.20 10.96
N ASN A 32 -2.50 -13.76 11.16
CA ASN A 32 -3.57 -13.69 10.17
C ASN A 32 -4.07 -12.25 9.97
N VAL A 33 -4.31 -11.50 11.05
CA VAL A 33 -4.74 -10.10 10.98
C VAL A 33 -3.73 -9.24 10.24
N PHE A 34 -2.43 -9.33 10.57
CA PHE A 34 -1.39 -8.56 9.88
C PHE A 34 -1.26 -8.95 8.41
N ARG A 35 -1.36 -10.24 8.08
CA ARG A 35 -1.36 -10.72 6.69
C ARG A 35 -2.53 -10.13 5.89
N ARG A 36 -3.73 -10.11 6.47
CA ARG A 36 -4.92 -9.52 5.83
C ARG A 36 -4.78 -8.01 5.67
N ALA A 37 -4.27 -7.32 6.68
CA ALA A 37 -4.03 -5.87 6.63
C ALA A 37 -3.04 -5.51 5.50
N ALA A 38 -1.90 -6.22 5.42
CA ALA A 38 -0.93 -6.04 4.35
C ALA A 38 -1.55 -6.27 2.96
N ALA A 39 -2.38 -7.30 2.81
CA ALA A 39 -3.08 -7.58 1.55
C ALA A 39 -4.01 -6.43 1.15
N HIS A 40 -4.78 -5.87 2.08
CA HIS A 40 -5.64 -4.72 1.80
C HIS A 40 -4.85 -3.46 1.45
N TYR A 41 -3.74 -3.19 2.15
CA TYR A 41 -2.88 -2.05 1.81
C TYR A 41 -2.24 -2.18 0.43
N LYS A 42 -1.90 -3.40 -0.02
CA LYS A 42 -1.41 -3.63 -1.40
C LYS A 42 -2.45 -3.30 -2.45
N VAL A 43 -3.72 -3.64 -2.21
CA VAL A 43 -4.83 -3.29 -3.11
C VAL A 43 -4.95 -1.77 -3.23
N LEU A 44 -4.98 -1.06 -2.10
CA LEU A 44 -5.06 0.40 -2.07
C LEU A 44 -3.84 1.06 -2.74
N ALA A 45 -2.64 0.55 -2.50
CA ALA A 45 -1.42 1.05 -3.14
C ALA A 45 -1.50 0.92 -4.67
N ALA A 46 -1.98 -0.21 -5.17
CA ALA A 46 -2.17 -0.42 -6.61
C ALA A 46 -3.23 0.51 -7.22
N GLU A 47 -4.29 0.85 -6.47
CA GLU A 47 -5.27 1.86 -6.90
C GLU A 47 -4.65 3.24 -7.05
N LEU A 48 -3.83 3.67 -6.08
CA LEU A 48 -3.12 4.95 -6.16
C LEU A 48 -2.09 4.97 -7.30
N GLU A 49 -1.38 3.87 -7.52
CA GLU A 49 -0.43 3.74 -8.63
C GLU A 49 -1.12 3.85 -9.99
N ARG A 50 -2.30 3.22 -10.16
CA ARG A 50 -3.11 3.39 -11.37
C ARG A 50 -3.58 4.82 -11.56
N ALA A 51 -4.09 5.46 -10.50
CA ALA A 51 -4.52 6.85 -10.57
C ALA A 51 -3.35 7.79 -10.96
N LEU A 52 -2.15 7.57 -10.40
CA LEU A 52 -0.96 8.33 -10.77
C LEU A 52 -0.60 8.14 -12.24
N ALA A 53 -0.64 6.91 -12.76
CA ALA A 53 -0.34 6.64 -14.17
C ALA A 53 -1.36 7.30 -15.12
N GLU A 54 -2.64 7.29 -14.76
CA GLU A 54 -3.69 7.98 -15.53
C GLU A 54 -3.50 9.50 -15.54
N MET A 55 -3.14 10.09 -14.39
CA MET A 55 -2.85 11.52 -14.29
C MET A 55 -1.63 11.91 -15.13
N GLN A 56 -0.55 11.14 -15.08
CA GLN A 56 0.65 11.37 -15.89
C GLN A 56 0.37 11.28 -17.38
N THR A 57 -0.47 10.33 -17.80
CA THR A 57 -0.85 10.17 -19.21
C THR A 57 -1.67 11.36 -19.71
N LYS A 58 -2.55 11.92 -18.88
CA LYS A 58 -3.34 13.10 -19.21
C LYS A 58 -2.47 14.36 -19.31
N GLU A 59 -1.58 14.57 -18.35
CA GLU A 59 -0.65 15.72 -18.34
C GLU A 59 0.35 15.71 -19.51
N ALA A 60 0.70 14.55 -20.07
CA ALA A 60 1.61 14.43 -21.21
C ALA A 60 0.93 14.60 -22.58
N GLY A 61 -0.41 14.57 -22.62
CA GLY A 61 -1.20 14.74 -23.84
C GLY A 61 -1.81 16.14 -24.01
N GLU A 62 -1.68 17.00 -23.01
CA GLU A 62 -2.00 18.44 -23.03
C GLU A 62 -0.75 19.28 -23.36
#